data_AF-A0A4S2GUK9-F1
#
_entry.id   AF-A0A4S2GUK9-F1
#
_cell.length_a   1.000
_cell.length_b   1.000
_cell.length_c   1.000
_cell.angle_alpha   90.00
_cell.angle_beta   90.00
_cell.angle_gamma   90.00
#
_symmetry.space_group_name_H-M   'P 1'
#
loop_
_entity.id
_entity.type
_entity.pdbx_description
1 polymer ?
#
loop_
_entity_poly.entity_id
_entity_poly.type
_entity_poly.pdbx_seq_one_letter_code
_entity_poly.pdbx_strand_id
1 'polypeptide(L)'
;MWMEYEEFAEARGRVRLVLLNAEWNRGLLEGCPSREFLDLAAAYCLELEGKDYKATALVKEYYLESWGVTEGELWETALENLRKEEYGIKPLSEILESMLGPRMGSFHDFPFLYVLTNQRVSHGAAGILRKDLLEEFSKLARGNFYILPSSVHETLLLVDGPGIKAEDLRDMVQSINRDEVSQEEWLSDNVYYYDREKGELEIAL
;
A
#
# COMPACT_ATOMS: atom_id res chain seq x y z
N MET A 1 -24.76 -1.65 16.09
CA MET A 1 -24.01 -2.18 14.93
C MET A 1 -23.57 -3.57 15.33
N TRP A 2 -23.99 -4.61 14.60
CA TRP A 2 -23.66 -5.99 14.95
C TRP A 2 -22.21 -6.24 14.57
N MET A 3 -21.39 -6.70 15.53
CA MET A 3 -20.03 -7.13 15.24
C MET A 3 -20.10 -8.53 14.66
N GLU A 4 -19.50 -8.76 13.51
CA GLU A 4 -19.46 -10.10 12.89
C GLU A 4 -18.55 -11.07 13.65
N TYR A 5 -17.61 -10.54 14.45
CA TYR A 5 -16.66 -11.30 15.27
C TYR A 5 -16.71 -10.81 16.71
N GLU A 6 -17.23 -11.63 17.61
CA GLU A 6 -17.33 -11.29 19.04
C GLU A 6 -15.99 -11.52 19.76
N GLU A 7 -15.16 -12.45 19.26
CA GLU A 7 -13.86 -12.79 19.82
C GLU A 7 -12.70 -12.45 18.87
N PHE A 8 -11.58 -11.98 19.42
CA PHE A 8 -10.40 -11.66 18.61
C PHE A 8 -9.85 -12.87 17.84
N ALA A 9 -9.95 -14.07 18.42
CA ALA A 9 -9.46 -15.30 17.79
C ALA A 9 -10.12 -15.56 16.43
N GLU A 10 -11.38 -15.16 16.27
CA GLU A 10 -12.15 -15.29 15.02
C GLU A 10 -11.76 -14.22 14.00
N ALA A 11 -11.41 -13.02 14.48
CA ALA A 11 -11.01 -11.89 13.67
C ALA A 11 -9.51 -11.92 13.26
N ARG A 12 -8.65 -12.58 14.06
CA ARG A 12 -7.18 -12.49 13.97
C ARG A 12 -6.64 -12.73 12.56
N GLY A 13 -7.13 -13.75 11.86
CA GLY A 13 -6.69 -14.09 10.50
C GLY A 13 -7.16 -13.12 9.41
N ARG A 14 -8.11 -12.24 9.73
CA ARG A 14 -8.74 -11.26 8.83
C ARG A 14 -8.30 -9.83 9.06
N VAL A 15 -7.50 -9.57 10.10
CA VAL A 15 -6.89 -8.27 10.33
C VAL A 15 -5.84 -8.00 9.25
N ARG A 16 -5.92 -6.84 8.59
CA ARG A 16 -4.95 -6.38 7.60
C ARG A 16 -4.47 -4.97 7.94
N LEU A 17 -3.33 -4.61 7.39
CA LEU A 17 -2.87 -3.22 7.37
C LEU A 17 -3.34 -2.56 6.08
N VAL A 18 -3.82 -1.34 6.22
CA VAL A 18 -4.10 -0.42 5.11
C VAL A 18 -3.32 0.86 5.34
N LEU A 19 -2.94 1.50 4.24
CA LEU A 19 -2.36 2.83 4.30
C LEU A 19 -3.38 3.84 3.85
N LEU A 20 -3.49 4.93 4.60
CA LEU A 20 -4.34 6.08 4.31
C LEU A 20 -3.52 7.34 4.52
N ASN A 21 -3.77 8.40 3.75
CA ASN A 21 -3.14 9.68 4.03
C ASN A 21 -3.54 10.17 5.44
N ALA A 22 -2.57 10.49 6.31
CA ALA A 22 -2.84 10.80 7.71
C ALA A 22 -3.66 12.10 7.86
N GLU A 23 -3.35 13.12 7.07
CA GLU A 23 -4.02 14.43 7.16
C GLU A 23 -5.36 14.46 6.43
N TRP A 24 -5.42 13.91 5.20
CA TRP A 24 -6.64 13.93 4.40
C TRP A 24 -7.73 13.04 5.00
N ASN A 25 -7.35 11.94 5.65
CA ASN A 25 -8.29 11.00 6.25
C ASN A 25 -8.48 11.17 7.76
N ARG A 26 -8.05 12.29 8.36
CA ARG A 26 -8.17 12.54 9.81
C ARG A 26 -9.57 12.28 10.37
N GLY A 27 -10.62 12.67 9.65
CA GLY A 27 -12.01 12.40 10.07
C GLY A 27 -12.40 10.92 10.01
N LEU A 28 -11.92 10.18 9.00
CA LEU A 28 -12.15 8.74 8.88
C LEU A 28 -11.38 7.95 9.96
N LEU A 29 -10.16 8.40 10.26
CA LEU A 29 -9.26 7.84 11.26
C LEU A 29 -9.65 8.16 12.70
N GLU A 30 -10.64 9.04 12.92
CA GLU A 30 -11.14 9.32 14.26
C GLU A 30 -11.73 8.04 14.90
N GLY A 31 -11.22 7.69 16.08
CA GLY A 31 -11.54 6.46 16.79
C GLY A 31 -11.05 5.19 16.08
N CYS A 32 -10.12 5.29 15.12
CA CYS A 32 -9.40 4.16 14.54
C CYS A 32 -7.96 4.14 15.07
N PRO A 33 -7.52 3.07 15.75
CA PRO A 33 -6.11 2.90 16.05
C PRO A 33 -5.30 2.85 14.73
N SER A 34 -4.14 3.50 14.74
CA SER A 34 -3.22 3.53 13.60
C SER A 34 -1.82 3.91 14.08
N ARG A 35 -0.81 3.68 13.23
CA ARG A 35 0.57 4.11 13.45
C ARG A 35 1.02 5.06 12.36
N GLU A 36 1.76 6.09 12.73
CA GLU A 36 2.36 7.02 11.77
C GLU A 36 3.40 6.30 10.90
N PHE A 37 3.35 6.58 9.60
CA PHE A 37 4.31 6.10 8.63
C PHE A 37 4.53 7.17 7.56
N LEU A 38 5.63 7.92 7.66
CA LEU A 38 5.85 9.12 6.84
C LEU A 38 4.65 10.09 7.00
N ASP A 39 4.03 10.51 5.91
CA ASP A 39 2.79 11.30 5.86
C ASP A 39 1.50 10.45 5.80
N LEU A 40 1.65 9.13 5.97
CA LEU A 40 0.55 8.16 5.98
C LEU A 40 0.26 7.65 7.40
N ALA A 41 -0.91 7.05 7.54
CA ALA A 41 -1.31 6.26 8.68
C ALA A 41 -1.42 4.79 8.27
N ALA A 42 -0.68 3.91 8.94
CA ALA A 42 -0.87 2.47 8.90
C ALA A 42 -2.02 2.11 9.85
N ALA A 43 -3.22 2.00 9.28
CA ALA A 43 -4.44 1.68 9.99
C ALA A 43 -4.80 0.19 9.85
N TYR A 44 -5.71 -0.26 10.69
CA TYR A 44 -6.17 -1.66 10.71
C TYR A 44 -7.53 -1.79 10.07
N CYS A 45 -7.72 -2.86 9.31
CA CYS A 45 -9.04 -3.22 8.82
C CYS A 45 -9.32 -4.71 9.01
N LEU A 46 -10.61 -5.06 9.02
CA LEU A 46 -11.10 -6.42 8.94
C LEU A 46 -11.57 -6.71 7.52
N GLU A 47 -11.08 -7.82 6.96
CA GLU A 47 -11.69 -8.43 5.79
C GLU A 47 -12.98 -9.14 6.19
N LEU A 48 -14.10 -8.70 5.61
CA LEU A 48 -15.40 -9.33 5.76
C LEU A 48 -15.74 -10.04 4.45
N GLU A 49 -16.13 -11.31 4.54
CA GLU A 49 -16.49 -12.11 3.38
C GLU A 49 -17.79 -12.86 3.68
N GLY A 50 -18.84 -12.48 2.96
CA GLY A 50 -20.10 -13.22 2.93
C GLY A 50 -20.21 -14.03 1.65
N LYS A 51 -21.36 -14.70 1.51
CA LYS A 51 -21.64 -15.55 0.34
C LYS A 51 -21.54 -14.79 -1.00
N ASP A 52 -21.96 -13.53 -1.01
CA ASP A 52 -22.09 -12.71 -2.22
C ASP A 52 -21.37 -11.35 -2.10
N TYR A 53 -20.54 -11.15 -1.07
CA TYR A 53 -19.83 -9.88 -0.88
C TYR A 53 -18.44 -10.07 -0.26
N LYS A 54 -17.54 -9.17 -0.65
CA LYS A 54 -16.27 -8.91 0.06
C LYS A 54 -16.27 -7.44 0.45
N ALA A 55 -15.99 -7.16 1.71
CA ALA A 55 -15.94 -5.82 2.25
C ALA A 55 -14.75 -5.67 3.17
N THR A 56 -14.41 -4.41 3.45
CA THR A 56 -13.36 -4.07 4.38
C THR A 56 -13.90 -3.03 5.34
N ALA A 57 -13.71 -3.26 6.64
CA ALA A 57 -14.15 -2.35 7.69
C ALA A 57 -12.96 -1.93 8.53
N LEU A 58 -12.75 -0.62 8.69
CA LEU A 58 -11.72 -0.12 9.60
C LEU A 58 -12.00 -0.61 11.02
N VAL A 59 -10.96 -1.08 11.70
CA VAL A 59 -11.04 -1.42 13.11
C VAL A 59 -11.19 -0.12 13.89
N LYS A 60 -12.20 -0.05 14.74
CA LYS A 60 -12.46 1.03 15.68
C LYS A 60 -12.00 0.65 17.08
N GLU A 61 -11.67 1.64 17.91
CA GLU A 61 -11.17 1.46 19.28
C GLU A 61 -12.06 0.54 20.14
N TYR A 62 -13.38 0.63 20.00
CA TYR A 62 -14.31 -0.23 20.75
C TYR A 62 -14.16 -1.73 20.41
N TYR A 63 -13.62 -2.10 19.23
CA TYR A 63 -13.33 -3.50 18.95
C TYR A 63 -12.20 -4.02 19.84
N LEU A 64 -11.17 -3.20 20.09
CA LEU A 64 -10.05 -3.58 20.95
C LEU A 64 -10.55 -3.78 22.40
N GLU A 65 -11.41 -2.88 22.87
CA GLU A 65 -12.06 -3.01 24.18
C GLU A 65 -12.89 -4.30 24.29
N SER A 66 -13.71 -4.58 23.27
CA SER A 66 -14.56 -5.79 23.24
C SER A 66 -13.73 -7.06 23.15
N TRP A 67 -12.66 -7.06 22.38
CA TRP A 67 -11.75 -8.19 22.20
C TRP A 67 -10.80 -8.38 23.38
N GLY A 68 -10.67 -7.39 24.26
CA GLY A 68 -9.73 -7.40 25.37
C GLY A 68 -8.27 -7.41 24.93
N VAL A 69 -7.94 -6.77 23.80
CA VAL A 69 -6.58 -6.73 23.24
C VAL A 69 -6.06 -5.30 23.15
N THR A 70 -4.74 -5.16 23.24
CA THR A 70 -4.05 -3.88 23.04
C THR A 70 -3.82 -3.58 21.57
N GLU A 71 -3.60 -2.31 21.24
CA GLU A 71 -3.18 -1.91 19.88
C GLU A 71 -1.86 -2.59 19.48
N GLY A 72 -0.95 -2.84 20.43
CA GLY A 72 0.30 -3.54 20.18
C GLY A 72 0.10 -5.00 19.75
N GLU A 73 -0.84 -5.71 20.37
CA GLU A 73 -1.20 -7.08 19.96
C GLU A 73 -1.89 -7.09 18.58
N LEU A 74 -2.71 -6.08 18.30
CA LEU A 74 -3.32 -5.88 16.98
C LEU A 74 -2.25 -5.62 15.92
N TRP A 75 -1.25 -4.78 16.21
CA TRP A 75 -0.12 -4.49 15.33
C TRP A 75 0.68 -5.74 14.99
N GLU A 76 1.11 -6.51 15.98
CA GLU A 76 1.88 -7.73 15.74
C GLU A 76 1.08 -8.75 14.92
N THR A 77 -0.22 -8.85 15.19
CA THR A 77 -1.14 -9.68 14.39
C THR A 77 -1.22 -9.20 12.94
N ALA A 78 -1.42 -7.91 12.73
CA ALA A 78 -1.57 -7.34 11.39
C ALA A 78 -0.26 -7.43 10.59
N LEU A 79 0.89 -7.23 11.25
CA LEU A 79 2.21 -7.47 10.64
C LEU A 79 2.46 -8.94 10.32
N GLU A 80 2.07 -9.87 11.20
CA GLU A 80 2.18 -11.31 10.93
C GLU A 80 1.36 -11.69 9.69
N ASN A 81 0.14 -11.15 9.58
CA ASN A 81 -0.70 -11.35 8.40
C ASN A 81 -0.09 -10.72 7.15
N LEU A 82 0.37 -9.46 7.24
CA LEU A 82 1.02 -8.76 6.13
C LEU A 82 2.25 -9.53 5.63
N ARG A 83 3.04 -10.15 6.52
CA ARG A 83 4.19 -11.01 6.15
C ARG A 83 3.80 -12.26 5.38
N LYS A 84 2.61 -12.81 5.64
CA LYS A 84 2.09 -14.02 4.97
C LYS A 84 1.35 -13.71 3.66
N GLU A 85 0.96 -12.46 3.45
CA GLU A 85 0.35 -12.04 2.20
C GLU A 85 1.30 -12.17 1.02
N GLU A 86 0.75 -12.62 -0.11
CA GLU A 86 1.46 -12.74 -1.37
C GLU A 86 1.42 -11.40 -2.10
N TYR A 87 2.60 -10.82 -2.27
CA TYR A 87 2.84 -9.59 -3.02
C TYR A 87 3.57 -9.87 -4.32
N GLY A 88 3.32 -9.03 -5.32
CA GLY A 88 4.04 -9.02 -6.58
C GLY A 88 4.64 -7.65 -6.84
N ILE A 89 5.89 -7.63 -7.30
CA ILE A 89 6.50 -6.47 -7.93
C ILE A 89 6.80 -6.84 -9.38
N LYS A 90 6.06 -6.24 -10.30
CA LYS A 90 6.11 -6.60 -11.72
C LYS A 90 6.35 -5.38 -12.60
N PRO A 91 7.09 -5.52 -13.71
CA PRO A 91 7.18 -4.45 -14.70
C PRO A 91 5.79 -4.03 -15.16
N LEU A 92 5.53 -2.72 -15.25
CA LEU A 92 4.25 -2.22 -15.74
C LEU A 92 3.96 -2.74 -17.16
N SER A 93 5.00 -2.89 -17.99
CA SER A 93 4.90 -3.45 -19.33
C SER A 93 4.29 -4.87 -19.34
N GLU A 94 4.68 -5.74 -18.39
CA GLU A 94 4.13 -7.10 -18.29
C GLU A 94 2.63 -7.06 -17.96
N ILE A 95 2.23 -6.17 -17.05
CA ILE A 95 0.84 -6.00 -16.66
C ILE A 95 0.01 -5.52 -17.86
N LEU A 96 0.48 -4.48 -18.57
CA LEU A 96 -0.21 -3.95 -19.75
C LEU A 96 -0.31 -4.98 -20.88
N GLU A 97 0.75 -5.76 -21.14
CA GLU A 97 0.72 -6.86 -22.12
C GLU A 97 -0.33 -7.91 -21.76
N SER A 98 -0.48 -8.23 -20.47
CA SER A 98 -1.48 -9.20 -20.00
C SER A 98 -2.92 -8.70 -20.15
N MET A 99 -3.14 -7.39 -20.00
CA MET A 99 -4.48 -6.78 -20.06
C MET A 99 -4.93 -6.46 -21.49
N LEU A 100 -4.03 -5.92 -22.32
CA LEU A 100 -4.33 -5.39 -23.65
C LEU A 100 -3.97 -6.38 -24.78
N GLY A 101 -3.21 -7.43 -24.46
CA GLY A 101 -2.74 -8.43 -25.39
C GLY A 101 -1.54 -7.96 -26.24
N PRO A 102 -0.81 -8.90 -26.88
CA PRO A 102 0.48 -8.64 -27.54
C PRO A 102 0.40 -7.83 -28.85
N ARG A 103 -0.79 -7.33 -29.22
CA ARG A 103 -1.04 -6.65 -30.51
C ARG A 103 -1.04 -5.13 -30.40
N MET A 104 -0.98 -4.58 -29.20
CA MET A 104 -1.20 -3.15 -28.94
C MET A 104 0.13 -2.44 -28.62
N GLY A 105 1.07 -2.45 -29.57
CA GLY A 105 2.36 -1.76 -29.44
C GLY A 105 3.34 -2.43 -28.45
N SER A 106 4.59 -1.98 -28.48
CA SER A 106 5.63 -2.42 -27.56
C SER A 106 5.59 -1.52 -26.33
N PHE A 107 5.23 -2.05 -25.15
CA PHE A 107 5.24 -1.30 -23.88
C PHE A 107 6.65 -1.14 -23.28
N HIS A 108 7.69 -1.31 -24.11
CA HIS A 108 9.10 -1.16 -23.74
C HIS A 108 9.51 0.29 -23.42
N ASP A 109 8.61 1.27 -23.56
CA ASP A 109 8.86 2.68 -23.23
C ASP A 109 8.97 2.93 -21.71
N PHE A 110 8.60 1.94 -20.87
CA PHE A 110 8.70 2.03 -19.40
C PHE A 110 9.62 0.96 -18.79
N PRO A 111 10.90 0.84 -19.21
CA PRO A 111 11.77 -0.29 -18.84
C PRO A 111 12.22 -0.27 -17.36
N PHE A 112 11.83 0.75 -16.60
CA PHE A 112 12.23 0.96 -15.20
C PHE A 112 11.06 1.17 -14.24
N LEU A 113 9.82 1.04 -14.72
CA LEU A 113 8.61 1.25 -13.93
C LEU A 113 7.96 -0.08 -13.57
N TYR A 114 7.69 -0.25 -12.29
CA TYR A 114 7.14 -1.46 -11.70
C TYR A 114 5.90 -1.13 -10.89
N VAL A 115 5.04 -2.12 -10.69
CA VAL A 115 3.86 -2.03 -9.83
C VAL A 115 4.06 -2.97 -8.67
N LEU A 116 3.95 -2.45 -7.44
CA LEU A 116 3.85 -3.22 -6.20
C LEU A 116 2.37 -3.30 -5.80
N THR A 117 1.84 -4.52 -5.74
CA THR A 117 0.49 -4.79 -5.23
C THR A 117 0.41 -6.20 -4.64
N ASN A 118 -0.70 -6.53 -3.98
CA ASN A 118 -0.99 -7.87 -3.49
C ASN A 118 -1.83 -8.66 -4.49
N GLN A 119 -1.95 -9.97 -4.31
CA GLN A 119 -2.76 -10.82 -5.20
C GLN A 119 -4.25 -10.46 -5.26
N ARG A 120 -4.76 -9.78 -4.24
CA ARG A 120 -6.15 -9.32 -4.20
C ARG A 120 -6.36 -8.04 -5.00
N VAL A 121 -5.29 -7.36 -5.41
CA VAL A 121 -5.30 -6.03 -6.03
C VAL A 121 -6.16 -5.07 -5.19
N SER A 122 -6.03 -5.17 -3.85
CA SER A 122 -6.83 -4.40 -2.92
C SER A 122 -6.01 -4.02 -1.70
N HIS A 123 -5.92 -2.72 -1.39
CA HIS A 123 -5.09 -2.18 -0.31
C HIS A 123 -3.61 -2.63 -0.40
N GLY A 124 -3.12 -2.94 -1.61
CA GLY A 124 -1.77 -3.45 -1.84
C GLY A 124 -0.68 -2.40 -1.68
N ALA A 125 -1.01 -1.11 -1.53
CA ALA A 125 -0.01 -0.12 -1.18
C ALA A 125 0.63 -0.40 0.19
N ALA A 126 -0.05 -1.12 1.10
CA ALA A 126 0.50 -1.56 2.38
C ALA A 126 1.80 -2.41 2.23
N GLY A 127 2.06 -2.95 1.02
CA GLY A 127 3.32 -3.61 0.69
C GLY A 127 4.56 -2.75 0.94
N ILE A 128 4.47 -1.41 0.93
CA ILE A 128 5.63 -0.55 1.24
C ILE A 128 6.11 -0.68 2.70
N LEU A 129 5.28 -1.24 3.60
CA LEU A 129 5.67 -1.56 4.98
C LEU A 129 6.54 -2.82 5.07
N ARG A 130 6.55 -3.66 4.02
CA ARG A 130 7.37 -4.89 3.94
C ARG A 130 8.79 -4.54 3.49
N LYS A 131 9.67 -4.28 4.46
CA LYS A 131 11.10 -4.02 4.21
C LYS A 131 11.76 -5.11 3.36
N ASP A 132 11.38 -6.37 3.56
CA ASP A 132 11.87 -7.50 2.78
C ASP A 132 11.53 -7.38 1.29
N LEU A 133 10.33 -6.90 0.93
CA LEU A 133 9.95 -6.66 -0.47
C LEU A 133 10.78 -5.51 -1.08
N LEU A 134 10.96 -4.42 -0.34
CA LEU A 134 11.76 -3.27 -0.80
C LEU A 134 13.24 -3.65 -0.98
N GLU A 135 13.80 -4.42 -0.04
CA GLU A 135 15.16 -4.96 -0.15
C GLU A 135 15.32 -5.91 -1.33
N GLU A 136 14.39 -6.84 -1.54
CA GLU A 136 14.39 -7.76 -2.68
C GLU A 136 14.32 -7.00 -4.01
N PHE A 137 13.44 -6.00 -4.11
CA PHE A 137 13.35 -5.16 -5.29
C PHE A 137 14.63 -4.35 -5.51
N SER A 138 15.25 -3.78 -4.48
CA SER A 138 16.52 -3.06 -4.61
C SER A 138 17.65 -3.94 -5.18
N LYS A 139 17.64 -5.25 -4.88
CA LYS A 139 18.59 -6.23 -5.44
C LYS A 139 18.30 -6.50 -6.92
N LEU A 140 17.01 -6.59 -7.29
CA LEU A 140 16.58 -6.74 -8.68
C LEU A 140 16.93 -5.51 -9.52
N ALA A 141 16.59 -4.32 -9.02
CA ALA A 141 16.85 -3.02 -9.63
C ALA A 141 18.35 -2.66 -9.65
N ARG A 142 19.15 -3.29 -8.77
CA ARG A 142 20.59 -3.01 -8.55
C ARG A 142 20.85 -1.54 -8.18
N GLY A 143 19.96 -0.93 -7.42
CA GLY A 143 20.04 0.48 -7.08
C GLY A 143 18.93 0.94 -6.16
N ASN A 144 18.89 2.26 -5.99
CA ASN A 144 17.83 2.97 -5.31
C ASN A 144 16.63 3.12 -6.24
N PHE A 145 15.48 3.49 -5.68
CA PHE A 145 14.27 3.68 -6.46
C PHE A 145 13.32 4.65 -5.76
N TYR A 146 12.47 5.27 -6.55
CA TYR A 146 11.35 6.07 -6.07
C TYR A 146 10.10 5.22 -5.92
N ILE A 147 9.26 5.57 -4.96
CA ILE A 147 7.90 5.04 -4.80
C ILE A 147 6.92 6.19 -5.00
N LEU A 148 5.91 5.95 -5.82
CA LEU A 148 4.86 6.89 -6.16
C LEU A 148 3.53 6.38 -5.58
N PRO A 149 3.17 6.84 -4.37
CA PRO A 149 2.01 6.39 -3.62
C PRO A 149 0.73 7.14 -4.02
N SER A 150 0.23 6.95 -5.24
CA SER A 150 -1.00 7.62 -5.69
C SER A 150 -2.29 6.89 -5.28
N SER A 151 -2.22 5.57 -5.07
CA SER A 151 -3.38 4.70 -4.83
C SER A 151 -3.21 3.90 -3.54
N VAL A 152 -4.30 3.63 -2.81
CA VAL A 152 -4.30 2.67 -1.70
C VAL A 152 -4.12 1.23 -2.19
N HIS A 153 -4.46 0.93 -3.46
CA HIS A 153 -4.51 -0.43 -4.00
C HIS A 153 -3.17 -0.92 -4.56
N GLU A 154 -2.33 0.00 -5.06
CA GLU A 154 -1.01 -0.30 -5.60
C GLU A 154 -0.09 0.93 -5.53
N THR A 155 1.21 0.70 -5.62
CA THR A 155 2.19 1.78 -5.76
C THR A 155 3.09 1.53 -6.96
N LEU A 156 3.52 2.62 -7.61
CA LEU A 156 4.50 2.53 -8.70
C LEU A 156 5.90 2.67 -8.12
N LEU A 157 6.82 1.83 -8.59
CA LEU A 157 8.23 1.81 -8.22
C LEU A 157 9.06 2.15 -9.45
N LEU A 158 9.85 3.21 -9.38
CA LEU A 158 10.69 3.67 -10.48
C LEU A 158 12.17 3.57 -10.09
N VAL A 159 12.93 2.74 -10.81
CA VAL A 159 14.38 2.62 -10.59
C VAL A 159 15.06 3.96 -10.84
N ASP A 160 15.91 4.40 -9.91
CA ASP A 160 16.63 5.66 -10.02
C ASP A 160 17.67 5.61 -11.15
N GLY A 161 17.90 6.76 -11.80
CA GLY A 161 18.74 6.86 -12.97
C GLY A 161 18.98 8.30 -13.44
N PRO A 162 19.93 8.50 -14.38
CA PRO A 162 20.32 9.83 -14.83
C PRO A 162 19.14 10.61 -15.41
N GLY A 163 18.93 11.84 -14.93
CA GLY A 163 17.91 12.75 -15.45
C GLY A 163 16.53 12.62 -14.81
N ILE A 164 16.32 11.66 -13.91
CA ILE A 164 15.13 11.61 -13.07
C ILE A 164 15.17 12.75 -12.06
N LYS A 165 14.07 13.48 -11.94
CA LYS A 165 13.90 14.57 -10.97
C LYS A 165 12.69 14.28 -10.12
N ALA A 166 12.82 14.45 -8.80
CA ALA A 166 11.73 14.23 -7.88
C ALA A 166 10.54 15.15 -8.18
N GLU A 167 10.78 16.37 -8.68
CA GLU A 167 9.73 17.32 -9.08
C GLU A 167 8.85 16.77 -10.20
N ASP A 168 9.46 16.20 -11.24
CA ASP A 168 8.74 15.62 -12.37
C ASP A 168 7.90 14.40 -11.92
N LEU A 169 8.41 13.62 -10.96
CA LEU A 169 7.69 12.48 -10.37
C LEU A 169 6.52 12.94 -9.50
N ARG A 170 6.71 14.01 -8.72
CA ARG A 170 5.65 14.58 -7.89
C ARG A 170 4.51 15.11 -8.75
N ASP A 171 4.84 15.81 -9.84
CA ASP A 171 3.85 16.29 -10.80
C ASP A 171 3.07 15.11 -11.41
N MET A 172 3.73 13.97 -11.65
CA MET A 172 3.07 12.74 -12.10
C MET A 172 2.13 12.16 -11.04
N VAL A 173 2.56 12.03 -9.78
CA VAL A 173 1.70 11.56 -8.67
C VAL A 173 0.45 12.42 -8.55
N GLN A 174 0.62 13.74 -8.54
CA GLN A 174 -0.49 14.67 -8.42
C GLN A 174 -1.45 14.63 -9.62
N SER A 175 -0.94 14.37 -10.84
CA SER A 175 -1.80 14.17 -12.01
C SER A 175 -2.61 12.88 -11.88
N ILE A 176 -1.98 11.77 -11.47
CA ILE A 176 -2.69 10.49 -11.26
C ILE A 176 -3.79 10.66 -10.23
N ASN A 177 -3.49 11.29 -9.09
CA ASN A 177 -4.49 11.59 -8.05
C ASN A 177 -5.67 12.36 -8.65
N ARG A 178 -5.44 13.48 -9.35
CA ARG A 178 -6.52 14.32 -9.86
C ARG A 178 -7.35 13.69 -10.98
N ASP A 179 -6.71 12.92 -11.86
CA ASP A 179 -7.28 12.60 -13.17
C ASP A 179 -7.70 11.13 -13.31
N GLU A 180 -7.09 10.21 -12.54
CA GLU A 180 -7.19 8.76 -12.81
C GLU A 180 -7.76 7.93 -11.65
N VAL A 181 -7.67 8.39 -10.40
CA VAL A 181 -8.15 7.65 -9.22
C VAL A 181 -9.18 8.44 -8.42
N SER A 182 -10.07 7.72 -7.74
CA SER A 182 -11.07 8.36 -6.88
C SER A 182 -10.43 9.01 -5.65
N GLN A 183 -11.04 10.06 -5.12
CA GLN A 183 -10.47 10.81 -3.99
C GLN A 183 -10.28 9.93 -2.75
N GLU A 184 -11.13 8.91 -2.60
CA GLU A 184 -11.08 7.93 -1.53
C GLU A 184 -9.87 6.98 -1.64
N GLU A 185 -9.27 6.87 -2.83
CA GLU A 185 -8.09 6.02 -3.10
C GLU A 185 -6.77 6.80 -3.00
N TRP A 186 -6.81 8.13 -2.86
CA TRP A 186 -5.60 8.95 -2.82
C TRP A 186 -4.75 8.63 -1.60
N LEU A 187 -3.48 8.35 -1.84
CA LEU A 187 -2.57 7.96 -0.76
C LEU A 187 -1.60 9.09 -0.37
N SER A 188 -0.88 9.70 -1.30
CA SER A 188 -0.10 10.91 -1.04
C SER A 188 0.18 11.70 -2.33
N ASP A 189 0.47 12.99 -2.17
CA ASP A 189 1.00 13.86 -3.23
C ASP A 189 2.54 13.90 -3.24
N ASN A 190 3.19 13.27 -2.25
CA ASN A 190 4.63 13.23 -2.10
C ASN A 190 5.24 12.04 -2.87
N VAL A 191 6.53 12.12 -3.15
CA VAL A 191 7.32 11.03 -3.72
C VAL A 191 8.22 10.47 -2.63
N TYR A 192 8.30 9.15 -2.51
CA TYR A 192 9.22 8.52 -1.55
C TYR A 192 10.47 7.99 -2.26
N TYR A 193 11.55 7.85 -1.53
CA TYR A 193 12.81 7.34 -2.03
C TYR A 193 13.37 6.27 -1.10
N TYR A 194 13.71 5.12 -1.68
CA TYR A 194 14.33 4.02 -0.97
C TYR A 194 15.85 4.02 -1.22
N ASP A 195 16.61 4.25 -0.16
CA ASP A 195 18.08 4.18 -0.18
C ASP A 195 18.52 2.76 0.15
N ARG A 196 19.06 2.05 -0.85
CA ARG A 196 19.50 0.66 -0.73
C ARG A 196 20.67 0.50 0.24
N GLU A 197 21.56 1.48 0.34
CA GLU A 197 22.74 1.38 1.21
C GLU A 197 22.35 1.56 2.68
N LYS A 198 21.34 2.39 2.96
CA LYS A 198 20.78 2.55 4.32
C LYS A 198 19.72 1.50 4.67
N GLY A 199 19.02 0.97 3.66
CA GLY A 199 17.83 0.13 3.87
C GLY A 199 16.63 0.92 4.42
N GLU A 200 16.53 2.18 4.04
CA GLU A 200 15.57 3.15 4.58
C GLU A 200 14.71 3.78 3.48
N LEU A 201 13.47 4.08 3.84
CA LEU A 201 12.51 4.80 2.99
C LEU A 201 12.26 6.18 3.60
N GLU A 202 12.35 7.23 2.79
CA GLU A 202 12.10 8.62 3.20
C GLU A 202 11.23 9.37 2.19
N ILE A 203 10.60 10.46 2.63
CA ILE A 203 9.94 11.39 1.69
C ILE A 203 11.04 12.16 0.96
N ALA A 204 11.03 12.07 -0.37
CA ALA A 204 11.97 12.78 -1.24
C ALA A 204 11.51 14.21 -1.54
N LEU A 205 10.21 14.38 -1.81
CA LEU A 205 9.63 15.66 -2.22
C LEU A 205 8.12 15.73 -1.98
#